data_AF-A0A3D3NFK1-F1
#
_entry.id   AF-A0A3D3NFK1-F1
#
_cell.length_a   1.000
_cell.length_b   1.000
_cell.length_c   1.000
_cell.angle_alpha   90.00
_cell.angle_beta   90.00
_cell.angle_gamma   90.00
#
_symmetry.space_group_name_H-M   'P 1'
#
loop_
_entity.id
_entity.type
_entity.pdbx_description
1 polymer ?
#
loop_
_entity_poly.entity_id
_entity_poly.type
_entity_poly.pdbx_seq_one_letter_code
_entity_poly.pdbx_strand_id
1 'polypeptide(L)'
;ASLRSRPGAVGRPPDDRARRSGGAFRPRRWGAARRTVNAASLLLDGLPLPFSPGQTIMEAATVAGIFIPHLCHHPEFKPQGSCKLCTVKANGRYVSACTMPAKDGMEVENNSPDLNDKRRTLLQMLFVEGNHFCPSCEKSGNCLLQALAYELEMLTPHFTQFYPDRPVDASHPDVLLDFNRCVLCELCVRASRDVDRKNVFALSGRGIGKHLIVNAESGRLADTGFSLSDKAAHVCPVGVILEKRQGFKEPIGCRRYDLQPIGMQVGQRPGSEEGC
;
A
#
# COMPACT_ATOMS: atom_id res chain seq x y z
N ALA A 1 13.89 53.80 -9.60
CA ALA A 1 14.66 54.52 -8.57
C ALA A 1 14.15 54.04 -7.22
N SER A 2 14.90 53.49 -6.27
CA SER A 2 16.33 53.34 -6.00
C SER A 2 16.48 52.01 -5.22
N LEU A 3 17.29 51.05 -5.68
CA LEU A 3 18.69 50.88 -5.27
C LEU A 3 19.00 51.43 -3.87
N ARG A 4 19.07 50.53 -2.87
CA ARG A 4 20.05 50.66 -1.79
C ARG A 4 20.79 49.33 -1.62
N SER A 5 22.10 49.47 -1.75
CA SER A 5 23.12 48.45 -1.79
C SER A 5 23.96 48.55 -0.50
N ARG A 6 24.55 47.40 -0.13
CA ARG A 6 25.86 47.21 0.57
C ARG A 6 25.91 47.42 2.10
N PRO A 7 26.98 46.97 2.79
CA PRO A 7 28.06 45.99 2.49
C PRO A 7 28.09 44.86 3.56
N GLY A 8 28.88 43.78 3.55
CA GLY A 8 30.33 43.64 3.42
C GLY A 8 30.78 42.46 4.30
N ALA A 9 31.70 41.64 3.78
CA ALA A 9 32.18 40.38 4.34
C ALA A 9 33.18 40.57 5.50
N VAL A 10 33.24 39.60 6.43
CA VAL A 10 34.49 39.17 7.10
C VAL A 10 34.39 37.68 7.45
N GLY A 11 35.35 36.88 6.99
CA GLY A 11 35.52 35.48 7.38
C GLY A 11 36.78 35.26 8.21
N ARG A 12 36.80 34.14 8.96
CA ARG A 12 37.96 33.28 9.40
C ARG A 12 37.52 32.43 10.61
N PRO A 13 38.22 31.33 10.95
CA PRO A 13 38.69 30.19 10.15
C PRO A 13 38.19 28.84 10.78
N PRO A 14 38.44 27.67 10.17
CA PRO A 14 38.14 26.38 10.81
C PRO A 14 39.19 26.01 11.87
N ASP A 15 38.72 25.53 13.02
CA ASP A 15 39.54 25.03 14.12
C ASP A 15 40.02 23.61 13.81
N ASP A 16 41.34 23.42 13.85
CA ASP A 16 42.05 22.22 13.47
C ASP A 16 42.95 21.84 14.64
N ARG A 17 42.48 20.93 15.50
CA ARG A 17 43.31 20.23 16.51
C ARG A 17 42.57 19.07 17.17
N ALA A 18 42.89 17.85 16.73
CA ALA A 18 43.28 16.76 17.63
C ALA A 18 43.81 15.55 16.83
N ARG A 19 45.10 15.58 16.49
CA ARG A 19 45.90 14.37 16.27
C ARG A 19 46.10 13.66 17.61
N ARG A 20 45.74 12.38 17.72
CA ARG A 20 46.43 11.42 18.61
C ARG A 20 46.45 10.00 18.01
N SER A 21 47.68 9.57 17.71
CA SER A 21 48.29 8.25 17.92
C SER A 21 47.63 6.97 17.36
N GLY A 22 48.24 6.44 16.29
CA GLY A 22 49.10 5.25 16.38
C GLY A 22 48.47 3.94 16.85
N GLY A 23 48.12 3.08 15.88
CA GLY A 23 47.87 1.66 16.08
C GLY A 23 47.91 0.92 14.75
N ALA A 24 49.05 0.31 14.42
CA ALA A 24 49.20 -0.52 13.23
C ALA A 24 48.39 -1.82 13.38
N PHE A 25 47.18 -1.86 12.82
CA PHE A 25 46.34 -3.05 12.83
C PHE A 25 46.71 -3.94 11.62
N ARG A 26 47.46 -5.03 11.89
CA ARG A 26 47.76 -6.06 10.88
C ARG A 26 46.45 -6.73 10.45
N PRO A 27 46.13 -6.86 9.15
CA PRO A 27 44.95 -7.61 8.76
C PRO A 27 45.16 -9.10 9.10
N ARG A 28 44.26 -9.64 9.93
CA ARG A 28 44.18 -11.08 10.17
C ARG A 28 43.95 -11.77 8.82
N ARG A 29 44.79 -12.76 8.52
CA ARG A 29 44.67 -13.65 7.37
C ARG A 29 43.44 -14.54 7.56
N TRP A 30 42.31 -14.19 6.96
CA TRP A 30 41.12 -15.04 6.93
C TRP A 30 41.32 -16.11 5.85
N GLY A 31 41.95 -17.21 6.24
CA GLY A 31 41.86 -18.46 5.50
C GLY A 31 40.54 -19.14 5.83
N ALA A 32 39.65 -19.21 4.82
CA ALA A 32 38.75 -20.31 4.51
C ALA A 32 37.77 -19.79 3.45
N ALA A 33 37.86 -20.32 2.24
CA ALA A 33 36.94 -20.04 1.16
C ALA A 33 35.51 -20.41 1.61
N ARG A 34 34.72 -19.40 2.01
CA ARG A 34 33.27 -19.54 2.02
C ARG A 34 32.86 -19.66 0.57
N ARG A 35 32.28 -20.80 0.20
CA ARG A 35 31.54 -20.91 -1.07
C ARG A 35 30.54 -19.77 -1.10
N THR A 36 30.82 -18.75 -1.91
CA THR A 36 29.86 -17.72 -2.28
C THR A 36 28.80 -18.43 -3.09
N VAL A 37 27.71 -18.82 -2.44
CA VAL A 37 26.46 -19.04 -3.17
C VAL A 37 26.12 -17.67 -3.71
N ASN A 38 26.23 -17.47 -5.03
CA ASN A 38 25.75 -16.24 -5.67
C ASN A 38 24.27 -16.12 -5.29
N ALA A 39 23.96 -15.22 -4.36
CA ALA A 39 22.59 -14.93 -4.00
C ALA A 39 21.95 -14.31 -5.24
N ALA A 40 20.88 -14.94 -5.74
CA ALA A 40 20.15 -14.40 -6.88
C ALA A 40 19.67 -12.98 -6.55
N SER A 41 19.85 -12.06 -7.48
CA SER A 41 19.44 -10.67 -7.31
C SER A 41 18.78 -10.13 -8.57
N LEU A 42 17.80 -9.26 -8.37
CA LEU A 42 17.22 -8.44 -9.43
C LEU A 42 17.68 -6.99 -9.25
N LEU A 43 17.61 -6.17 -10.29
CA LEU A 43 17.84 -4.73 -10.22
C LEU A 43 16.49 -4.03 -10.17
N LEU A 44 16.17 -3.35 -9.07
CA LEU A 44 14.93 -2.56 -8.94
C LEU A 44 15.27 -1.08 -8.89
N ASP A 45 14.84 -0.33 -9.90
CA ASP A 45 15.20 1.09 -10.10
C ASP A 45 16.74 1.32 -10.03
N GLY A 46 17.51 0.36 -10.57
CA GLY A 46 18.97 0.36 -10.57
C GLY A 46 19.62 -0.14 -9.27
N LEU A 47 18.84 -0.46 -8.23
CA LEU A 47 19.34 -0.98 -6.96
C LEU A 47 19.38 -2.53 -6.97
N PRO A 48 20.54 -3.16 -6.68
CA PRO A 48 20.62 -4.60 -6.50
C PRO A 48 19.78 -5.06 -5.32
N LEU A 49 18.83 -5.95 -5.59
CA LEU A 49 17.85 -6.45 -4.65
C LEU A 49 17.97 -7.98 -4.55
N PRO A 50 18.56 -8.51 -3.47
CA PRO A 50 18.63 -9.95 -3.25
C PRO A 50 17.22 -10.50 -2.98
N PHE A 51 16.95 -11.72 -3.44
CA PHE A 51 15.69 -12.40 -3.18
C PHE A 51 15.89 -13.89 -2.92
N SER A 52 14.95 -14.48 -2.19
CA SER A 52 14.89 -15.92 -1.97
C SER A 52 14.13 -16.61 -3.11
N PRO A 53 14.56 -17.80 -3.56
CA PRO A 53 13.83 -18.56 -4.58
C PRO A 53 12.35 -18.71 -4.24
N GLY A 54 11.49 -18.41 -5.23
CA GLY A 54 10.03 -18.47 -5.06
C GLY A 54 9.37 -17.13 -4.68
N GLN A 55 10.14 -16.13 -4.25
CA GLN A 55 9.58 -14.79 -4.01
C GLN A 55 9.13 -14.12 -5.31
N THR A 56 8.08 -13.33 -5.20
CA THR A 56 7.64 -12.37 -6.22
C THR A 56 8.46 -11.08 -6.17
N ILE A 57 8.39 -10.26 -7.21
CA ILE A 57 8.99 -8.91 -7.22
C ILE A 57 8.48 -8.08 -6.02
N MET A 58 7.17 -8.15 -5.72
CA MET A 58 6.56 -7.44 -4.59
C MET A 58 7.14 -7.88 -3.24
N GLU A 59 7.29 -9.18 -3.02
CA GLU A 59 7.82 -9.71 -1.76
C GLU A 59 9.29 -9.33 -1.57
N ALA A 60 10.09 -9.43 -2.63
CA ALA A 60 11.48 -9.01 -2.59
C ALA A 60 11.62 -7.50 -2.29
N ALA A 61 10.81 -6.66 -2.95
CA ALA A 61 10.80 -5.21 -2.72
C ALA A 61 10.35 -4.86 -1.29
N THR A 62 9.33 -5.54 -0.78
CA THR A 62 8.81 -5.33 0.58
C THR A 62 9.86 -5.65 1.64
N VAL A 63 10.61 -6.75 1.48
CA VAL A 63 11.70 -7.11 2.40
C VAL A 63 12.81 -6.06 2.42
N ALA A 64 13.07 -5.42 1.28
CA ALA A 64 14.04 -4.33 1.17
C ALA A 64 13.50 -2.96 1.58
N GLY A 65 12.26 -2.86 2.05
CA GLY A 65 11.64 -1.59 2.42
C GLY A 65 11.30 -0.69 1.22
N ILE A 66 11.25 -1.24 0.01
CA ILE A 66 10.91 -0.47 -1.20
C ILE A 66 9.42 -0.58 -1.49
N PHE A 67 8.76 0.57 -1.60
CA PHE A 67 7.33 0.62 -1.84
C PHE A 67 7.00 0.39 -3.32
N ILE A 68 6.09 -0.56 -3.57
CA ILE A 68 5.41 -0.71 -4.84
C ILE A 68 3.92 -0.44 -4.59
N PRO A 69 3.27 0.55 -5.25
CA PRO A 69 1.85 0.85 -5.05
C PRO A 69 0.94 -0.37 -5.17
N HIS A 70 0.06 -0.62 -4.20
CA HIS A 70 -0.87 -1.76 -4.21
C HIS A 70 -2.10 -1.56 -3.32
N LEU A 71 -3.21 -2.21 -3.69
CA LEU A 71 -4.45 -2.26 -2.88
C LEU A 71 -4.85 -3.68 -2.49
N CYS A 72 -4.80 -4.62 -3.44
CA CYS A 72 -5.27 -6.00 -3.23
C CYS A 72 -4.17 -6.97 -2.75
N HIS A 73 -2.93 -6.50 -2.65
CA HIS A 73 -1.84 -7.30 -2.08
C HIS A 73 -1.83 -7.14 -0.56
N HIS A 74 -1.61 -8.24 0.14
CA HIS A 74 -1.46 -8.27 1.58
C HIS A 74 -0.63 -9.53 1.92
N PRO A 75 0.42 -9.44 2.75
CA PRO A 75 1.38 -10.53 2.94
C PRO A 75 0.77 -11.86 3.43
N GLU A 76 -0.31 -11.79 4.20
CA GLU A 76 -0.99 -12.99 4.74
C GLU A 76 -1.86 -13.75 3.72
N PHE A 77 -2.06 -13.23 2.50
CA PHE A 77 -2.91 -13.88 1.50
C PHE A 77 -2.20 -14.09 0.17
N LYS A 78 -2.56 -15.17 -0.51
CA LYS A 78 -2.13 -15.42 -1.89
C LYS A 78 -2.50 -14.23 -2.79
N PRO A 79 -1.55 -13.71 -3.59
CA PRO A 79 -1.82 -12.62 -4.52
C PRO A 79 -2.98 -12.91 -5.49
N GLN A 80 -3.84 -11.91 -5.71
CA GLN A 80 -5.00 -12.01 -6.61
C GLN A 80 -4.80 -11.19 -7.90
N GLY A 81 -4.19 -10.00 -7.80
CA GLY A 81 -3.84 -9.18 -8.96
C GLY A 81 -5.00 -8.41 -9.60
N SER A 82 -6.07 -8.07 -8.86
CA SER A 82 -7.20 -7.28 -9.36
C SER A 82 -6.87 -5.79 -9.57
N CYS A 83 -6.27 -5.13 -8.58
CA CYS A 83 -6.14 -3.66 -8.58
C CYS A 83 -5.16 -3.09 -9.62
N LYS A 84 -4.24 -3.92 -10.14
CA LYS A 84 -3.19 -3.55 -11.11
C LYS A 84 -2.24 -2.40 -10.73
N LEU A 85 -2.37 -1.77 -9.55
CA LEU A 85 -1.46 -0.70 -9.12
C LEU A 85 -0.01 -1.15 -8.98
N CYS A 86 0.23 -2.42 -8.66
CA CYS A 86 1.56 -3.00 -8.57
C CYS A 86 2.23 -3.29 -9.93
N THR A 87 1.72 -2.68 -11.00
CA THR A 87 2.33 -2.81 -12.33
C THR A 87 3.71 -2.18 -12.32
N VAL A 88 4.70 -2.92 -12.81
CA VAL A 88 6.10 -2.53 -12.97
C VAL A 88 6.56 -2.90 -14.38
N LYS A 89 7.65 -2.32 -14.89
CA LYS A 89 8.29 -2.79 -16.12
C LYS A 89 9.40 -3.75 -15.76
N ALA A 90 9.25 -5.03 -16.06
CA ALA A 90 10.30 -6.03 -15.92
C ALA A 90 10.87 -6.37 -17.30
N ASN A 91 12.16 -6.11 -17.53
CA ASN A 91 12.84 -6.32 -18.81
C ASN A 91 12.05 -5.71 -20.00
N GLY A 92 11.59 -4.46 -19.84
CA GLY A 92 10.82 -3.72 -20.85
C GLY A 92 9.35 -4.15 -21.00
N ARG A 93 8.82 -5.07 -20.19
CA ARG A 93 7.42 -5.53 -20.25
C ARG A 93 6.65 -5.17 -18.99
N TYR A 94 5.41 -4.71 -19.14
CA TYR A 94 4.51 -4.48 -18.01
C TYR A 94 4.09 -5.81 -17.39
N VAL A 95 4.32 -5.96 -16.09
CA VAL A 95 3.94 -7.13 -15.30
C VAL A 95 3.38 -6.69 -13.95
N SER A 96 2.57 -7.54 -13.31
CA SER A 96 2.12 -7.30 -11.94
C SER A 96 3.16 -7.81 -10.95
N ALA A 97 3.78 -6.92 -10.18
CA ALA A 97 4.84 -7.27 -9.22
C ALA A 97 4.36 -8.28 -8.17
N CYS A 98 3.08 -8.24 -7.80
CA CYS A 98 2.51 -9.14 -6.79
C CYS A 98 2.38 -10.61 -7.26
N THR A 99 2.44 -10.90 -8.55
CA THR A 99 2.33 -12.27 -9.08
C THR A 99 3.54 -12.70 -9.88
N MET A 100 4.38 -11.77 -10.32
CA MET A 100 5.55 -12.06 -11.13
C MET A 100 6.69 -12.59 -10.23
N PRO A 101 7.17 -13.82 -10.45
CA PRO A 101 8.33 -14.35 -9.71
C PRO A 101 9.58 -13.52 -10.00
N ALA A 102 10.33 -13.21 -8.95
CA ALA A 102 11.66 -12.62 -9.06
C ALA A 102 12.62 -13.61 -9.75
N LYS A 103 13.46 -13.09 -10.65
CA LYS A 103 14.48 -13.88 -11.35
C LYS A 103 15.81 -13.16 -11.31
N ASP A 104 16.88 -13.95 -11.30
CA ASP A 104 18.24 -13.44 -11.29
C ASP A 104 18.50 -12.60 -12.55
N GLY A 105 19.15 -11.45 -12.38
CA GLY A 105 19.46 -10.51 -13.46
C GLY A 105 18.24 -9.80 -14.07
N MET A 106 17.04 -9.91 -13.47
CA MET A 106 15.88 -9.16 -13.93
C MET A 106 16.04 -7.66 -13.64
N GLU A 107 15.79 -6.81 -14.63
CA GLU A 107 15.72 -5.36 -14.47
C GLU A 107 14.26 -4.94 -14.31
N VAL A 108 13.95 -4.27 -13.21
CA VAL A 108 12.61 -3.84 -12.82
C VAL A 108 12.59 -2.33 -12.63
N GLU A 109 11.79 -1.64 -13.42
CA GLU A 109 11.42 -0.25 -13.18
C GLU A 109 10.11 -0.24 -12.40
N ASN A 110 10.14 0.35 -11.20
CA ASN A 110 8.99 0.56 -10.35
C ASN A 110 8.59 2.04 -10.31
N ASN A 111 9.55 2.97 -10.39
CA ASN A 111 9.27 4.40 -10.33
C ASN A 111 9.70 5.13 -11.61
N SER A 112 8.77 5.25 -12.56
CA SER A 112 8.93 6.08 -13.75
C SER A 112 7.68 6.91 -14.02
N PRO A 113 7.81 8.08 -14.70
CA PRO A 113 6.66 8.95 -14.98
C PRO A 113 5.51 8.22 -15.68
N ASP A 114 5.81 7.46 -16.74
CA ASP A 114 4.80 6.71 -17.49
C ASP A 114 4.13 5.59 -16.67
N LEU A 115 4.85 4.94 -15.75
CA LEU A 115 4.23 3.97 -14.82
C LEU A 115 3.28 4.67 -13.84
N ASN A 116 3.70 5.80 -13.28
CA ASN A 116 2.91 6.56 -12.33
C ASN A 116 1.67 7.17 -12.97
N ASP A 117 1.74 7.60 -14.24
CA ASP A 117 0.59 8.06 -15.01
C ASP A 117 -0.46 6.95 -15.25
N LYS A 118 -0.01 5.72 -15.53
CA LYS A 118 -0.89 4.56 -15.65
C LYS A 118 -1.55 4.21 -14.32
N ARG A 119 -0.78 4.22 -13.23
CA ARG A 119 -1.31 3.97 -11.88
C ARG A 119 -2.30 5.06 -11.46
N ARG A 120 -2.03 6.33 -11.78
CA ARG A 120 -2.96 7.44 -11.55
C ARG A 120 -4.26 7.24 -12.32
N THR A 121 -4.19 6.81 -13.58
CA THR A 121 -5.38 6.47 -14.38
C THR A 121 -6.20 5.35 -13.72
N LEU A 122 -5.55 4.29 -13.23
CA LEU A 122 -6.23 3.21 -12.51
C LEU A 122 -6.90 3.69 -11.21
N LEU A 123 -6.23 4.57 -10.45
CA LEU A 123 -6.84 5.19 -9.28
C LEU A 123 -8.06 6.01 -9.68
N GLN A 124 -7.95 6.86 -10.70
CA GLN A 124 -9.10 7.65 -11.18
C GLN A 124 -10.28 6.74 -11.56
N MET A 125 -10.04 5.60 -12.22
CA MET A 125 -11.08 4.61 -12.53
C MET A 125 -11.76 4.07 -11.27
N LEU A 126 -10.97 3.65 -10.25
CA LEU A 126 -11.51 3.18 -8.98
C LEU A 126 -12.33 4.27 -8.26
N PHE A 127 -11.86 5.52 -8.31
CA PHE A 127 -12.55 6.66 -7.69
C PHE A 127 -13.90 6.98 -8.34
N VAL A 128 -14.07 6.75 -9.65
CA VAL A 128 -15.32 7.06 -10.35
C VAL A 128 -16.31 5.90 -10.43
N GLU A 129 -15.82 4.66 -10.27
CA GLU A 129 -16.64 3.46 -10.21
C GLU A 129 -17.47 3.38 -8.91
N GLY A 130 -16.95 3.97 -7.83
CA GLY A 130 -17.59 4.03 -6.51
C GLY A 130 -17.97 5.46 -6.06
N ASN A 131 -18.64 5.57 -4.92
CA ASN A 131 -18.95 6.85 -4.27
C ASN A 131 -17.87 7.20 -3.24
N HIS A 132 -16.73 7.71 -3.72
CA HIS A 132 -15.57 8.03 -2.89
C HIS A 132 -15.56 9.47 -2.36
N PHE A 133 -16.61 9.84 -1.62
CA PHE A 133 -16.75 11.17 -0.99
C PHE A 133 -15.97 11.25 0.32
N CYS A 134 -14.65 11.44 0.20
CA CYS A 134 -13.72 11.47 1.32
C CYS A 134 -14.10 12.44 2.47
N PRO A 135 -14.68 13.64 2.23
CA PRO A 135 -15.06 14.54 3.31
C PRO A 135 -16.06 13.98 4.33
N SER A 136 -16.89 13.00 3.94
CA SER A 136 -17.87 12.35 4.82
C SER A 136 -17.51 10.92 5.19
N CYS A 137 -16.38 10.41 4.72
CA CYS A 137 -15.94 9.04 4.98
C CYS A 137 -15.13 8.97 6.27
N GLU A 138 -15.59 8.19 7.24
CA GLU A 138 -14.90 7.94 8.51
C GLU A 138 -13.53 7.24 8.35
N LYS A 139 -13.26 6.62 7.19
CA LYS A 139 -11.95 6.04 6.85
C LYS A 139 -10.95 7.09 6.30
N SER A 140 -11.39 8.34 6.08
CA SER A 140 -10.53 9.40 5.54
C SER A 140 -9.30 9.62 6.43
N GLY A 141 -8.10 9.67 5.83
CA GLY A 141 -6.81 9.69 6.55
C GLY A 141 -6.29 8.31 6.98
N ASN A 142 -7.13 7.27 6.90
CA ASN A 142 -6.81 5.86 7.20
C ASN A 142 -7.12 4.92 6.02
N CYS A 143 -7.37 5.48 4.83
CA CYS A 143 -7.81 4.77 3.63
C CYS A 143 -6.64 4.61 2.64
N LEU A 144 -6.30 3.38 2.25
CA LEU A 144 -5.20 3.12 1.33
C LEU A 144 -5.47 3.71 -0.07
N LEU A 145 -6.72 3.65 -0.56
CA LEU A 145 -7.08 4.22 -1.86
C LEU A 145 -6.80 5.73 -1.89
N GLN A 146 -7.17 6.44 -0.81
CA GLN A 146 -6.92 7.86 -0.65
C GLN A 146 -5.41 8.15 -0.53
N ALA A 147 -4.70 7.38 0.29
CA ALA A 147 -3.26 7.56 0.47
C ALA A 147 -2.48 7.33 -0.82
N LEU A 148 -2.86 6.34 -1.63
CA LEU A 148 -2.26 6.10 -2.95
C LEU A 148 -2.58 7.20 -3.95
N ALA A 149 -3.76 7.81 -3.88
CA ALA A 149 -4.09 9.00 -4.67
C ALA A 149 -3.20 10.18 -4.30
N TYR A 150 -2.88 10.38 -3.01
CA TYR A 150 -1.93 11.41 -2.60
C TYR A 150 -0.50 11.08 -3.04
N GLU A 151 -0.05 9.85 -2.83
CA GLU A 151 1.29 9.36 -3.24
C GLU A 151 1.54 9.55 -4.75
N LEU A 152 0.52 9.33 -5.57
CA LEU A 152 0.60 9.46 -7.04
C LEU A 152 0.09 10.81 -7.54
N GLU A 153 -0.06 11.80 -6.67
CA GLU A 153 -0.43 13.18 -7.00
C GLU A 153 -1.72 13.28 -7.85
N MET A 154 -2.72 12.47 -7.51
CA MET A 154 -4.03 12.50 -8.15
C MET A 154 -4.86 13.67 -7.62
N LEU A 155 -4.71 14.85 -8.24
CA LEU A 155 -5.38 16.08 -7.79
C LEU A 155 -6.88 16.13 -8.12
N THR A 156 -7.30 15.49 -9.21
CA THR A 156 -8.69 15.49 -9.67
C THR A 156 -9.03 14.20 -10.42
N PRO A 157 -10.27 13.67 -10.30
CA PRO A 157 -10.76 12.66 -11.21
C PRO A 157 -11.04 13.27 -12.60
N HIS A 158 -10.49 12.67 -13.65
CA HIS A 158 -10.74 13.11 -15.04
C HIS A 158 -11.97 12.46 -15.66
N PHE A 159 -12.45 11.34 -15.11
CA PHE A 159 -13.58 10.59 -15.63
C PHE A 159 -14.90 11.02 -14.99
N THR A 160 -16.00 10.80 -15.70
CA THR A 160 -17.35 11.01 -15.16
C THR A 160 -17.66 9.97 -14.08
N GLN A 161 -18.19 10.45 -12.95
CA GLN A 161 -18.65 9.62 -11.84
C GLN A 161 -19.82 8.72 -12.24
N PHE A 162 -19.82 7.47 -11.78
CA PHE A 162 -20.88 6.51 -12.11
C PHE A 162 -22.08 6.61 -11.16
N TYR A 163 -21.86 7.13 -9.95
CA TYR A 163 -22.88 7.25 -8.90
C TYR A 163 -23.67 5.94 -8.68
N PRO A 164 -23.00 4.81 -8.38
CA PRO A 164 -23.72 3.58 -8.05
C PRO A 164 -24.65 3.82 -6.85
N ASP A 165 -25.83 3.19 -6.89
CA ASP A 165 -26.83 3.22 -5.84
C ASP A 165 -27.00 1.82 -5.22
N ARG A 166 -25.94 1.34 -4.57
CA ARG A 166 -25.98 0.06 -3.85
C ARG A 166 -26.48 0.30 -2.43
N PRO A 167 -27.40 -0.54 -1.91
CA PRO A 167 -27.93 -0.36 -0.57
C PRO A 167 -26.82 -0.55 0.47
N VAL A 168 -26.84 0.26 1.52
CA VAL A 168 -26.00 0.05 2.70
C VAL A 168 -26.56 -1.11 3.52
N ASP A 169 -25.69 -2.01 3.98
CA ASP A 169 -26.08 -3.07 4.92
C ASP A 169 -25.69 -2.66 6.35
N ALA A 170 -26.71 -2.25 7.12
CA ALA A 170 -26.60 -1.91 8.53
C ALA A 170 -27.22 -2.98 9.44
N SER A 171 -27.44 -4.21 8.94
CA SER A 171 -28.15 -5.26 9.68
C SER A 171 -27.38 -5.73 10.92
N HIS A 172 -26.05 -5.88 10.83
CA HIS A 172 -25.23 -6.35 11.93
C HIS A 172 -25.19 -5.32 13.08
N PRO A 173 -25.28 -5.71 14.36
CA PRO A 173 -25.39 -4.76 15.49
C PRO A 173 -24.20 -3.79 15.60
N ASP A 174 -23.02 -4.25 15.21
CA ASP A 174 -21.75 -3.52 15.43
C ASP A 174 -21.02 -3.10 14.15
N VAL A 175 -21.50 -3.50 12.97
CA VAL A 175 -20.82 -3.21 11.70
C VAL A 175 -21.80 -2.69 10.66
N LEU A 176 -21.31 -1.76 9.85
CA LEU A 176 -21.96 -1.18 8.69
C LEU A 176 -21.16 -1.53 7.43
N LEU A 177 -21.84 -1.91 6.35
CA LEU A 177 -21.23 -2.12 5.04
C LEU A 177 -21.71 -1.06 4.05
N ASP A 178 -20.79 -0.24 3.55
CA ASP A 178 -21.03 0.65 2.42
C ASP A 178 -20.42 0.09 1.12
N PHE A 179 -21.23 -0.62 0.34
CA PHE A 179 -20.78 -1.28 -0.89
C PHE A 179 -20.43 -0.30 -2.03
N ASN A 180 -20.84 0.97 -1.94
CA ASN A 180 -20.50 1.96 -2.96
C ASN A 180 -19.03 2.37 -2.88
N ARG A 181 -18.32 2.06 -1.79
CA ARG A 181 -16.89 2.37 -1.59
C ARG A 181 -15.97 1.18 -1.90
N CYS A 182 -16.52 0.07 -2.40
CA CYS A 182 -15.76 -1.16 -2.62
C CYS A 182 -14.92 -1.11 -3.89
N VAL A 183 -13.62 -1.39 -3.74
CA VAL A 183 -12.65 -1.48 -4.85
C VAL A 183 -12.36 -2.93 -5.30
N LEU A 184 -13.22 -3.88 -4.92
CA LEU A 184 -13.18 -5.28 -5.34
C LEU A 184 -11.82 -5.98 -5.14
N CYS A 185 -11.09 -5.63 -4.08
CA CYS A 185 -9.75 -6.16 -3.77
C CYS A 185 -9.74 -7.60 -3.22
N GLU A 186 -10.91 -8.16 -2.92
CA GLU A 186 -11.13 -9.51 -2.36
C GLU A 186 -10.35 -9.81 -1.07
N LEU A 187 -9.87 -8.80 -0.33
CA LEU A 187 -9.19 -9.02 0.94
C LEU A 187 -10.15 -9.59 2.00
N CYS A 188 -11.36 -9.03 2.13
CA CYS A 188 -12.38 -9.55 3.04
C CYS A 188 -12.84 -10.97 2.68
N VAL A 189 -12.96 -11.28 1.38
CA VAL A 189 -13.31 -12.61 0.87
C VAL A 189 -12.23 -13.63 1.26
N ARG A 190 -10.96 -13.32 0.98
CA ARG A 190 -9.83 -14.19 1.32
C ARG A 190 -9.65 -14.34 2.84
N ALA A 191 -9.73 -13.25 3.61
CA ALA A 191 -9.68 -13.31 5.07
C ALA A 191 -10.79 -14.20 5.64
N SER A 192 -12.03 -13.99 5.19
CA SER A 192 -13.18 -14.75 5.70
C SER A 192 -13.12 -16.23 5.33
N ARG A 193 -12.58 -16.59 4.15
CA ARG A 193 -12.46 -17.98 3.71
C ARG A 193 -11.23 -18.69 4.30
N ASP A 194 -10.08 -18.04 4.24
CA ASP A 194 -8.78 -18.67 4.45
C ASP A 194 -8.33 -18.58 5.93
N VAL A 195 -8.73 -17.51 6.64
CA VAL A 195 -8.38 -17.27 8.05
C VAL A 195 -9.56 -17.55 8.97
N ASP A 196 -10.69 -16.85 8.74
CA ASP A 196 -11.84 -16.95 9.66
C ASP A 196 -12.65 -18.23 9.45
N ARG A 197 -12.52 -18.88 8.28
CA ARG A 197 -13.24 -20.11 7.87
C ARG A 197 -14.77 -19.96 7.85
N LYS A 198 -15.28 -18.74 7.61
CA LYS A 198 -16.71 -18.40 7.64
C LYS A 198 -17.33 -18.14 6.26
N ASN A 199 -16.52 -17.80 5.24
CA ASN A 199 -17.01 -17.49 3.89
C ASN A 199 -18.14 -16.45 3.84
N VAL A 200 -18.06 -15.40 4.67
CA VAL A 200 -19.08 -14.35 4.82
C VAL A 200 -19.25 -13.51 3.56
N PHE A 201 -18.18 -13.34 2.78
CA PHE A 201 -18.17 -12.44 1.63
C PHE A 201 -17.89 -13.18 0.33
N ALA A 202 -18.50 -12.72 -0.76
CA ALA A 202 -18.20 -13.16 -2.12
C ALA A 202 -18.34 -12.00 -3.11
N LEU A 203 -17.80 -12.14 -4.33
CA LEU A 203 -18.11 -11.23 -5.42
C LEU A 203 -19.15 -11.86 -6.35
N SER A 204 -20.18 -11.09 -6.69
CA SER A 204 -21.22 -11.48 -7.64
C SER A 204 -21.24 -10.54 -8.84
N GLY A 205 -21.92 -10.93 -9.92
CA GLY A 205 -22.04 -10.14 -11.15
C GLY A 205 -20.85 -10.29 -12.12
N ARG A 206 -20.90 -9.55 -13.23
CA ARG A 206 -19.89 -9.54 -14.30
C ARG A 206 -19.69 -8.13 -14.85
N GLY A 207 -18.49 -7.86 -15.37
CA GLY A 207 -18.12 -6.55 -15.90
C GLY A 207 -18.32 -5.45 -14.85
N ILE A 208 -18.90 -4.33 -15.25
CA ILE A 208 -19.23 -3.22 -14.34
C ILE A 208 -20.33 -3.56 -13.31
N GLY A 209 -21.12 -4.60 -13.56
CA GLY A 209 -22.11 -5.12 -12.61
C GLY A 209 -21.50 -5.96 -11.48
N LYS A 210 -20.17 -6.15 -11.47
CA LYS A 210 -19.50 -6.91 -10.41
C LYS A 210 -19.52 -6.13 -9.09
N HIS A 211 -19.91 -6.78 -8.00
CA HIS A 211 -20.00 -6.15 -6.68
C HIS A 211 -19.77 -7.16 -5.56
N LEU A 212 -19.43 -6.66 -4.37
CA LEU A 212 -19.33 -7.44 -3.15
C LEU A 212 -20.72 -7.79 -2.65
N ILE A 213 -20.91 -9.04 -2.22
CA ILE A 213 -22.14 -9.52 -1.58
C ILE A 213 -21.80 -10.16 -0.23
N VAL A 214 -22.80 -10.19 0.65
CA VAL A 214 -22.79 -11.04 1.83
C VAL A 214 -23.35 -12.42 1.43
N ASN A 215 -22.62 -13.46 1.77
CA ASN A 215 -22.95 -14.85 1.46
C ASN A 215 -23.91 -15.44 2.52
N ALA A 216 -25.11 -14.86 2.59
CA ALA A 216 -26.26 -15.36 3.31
C ALA A 216 -27.45 -15.41 2.35
N GLU A 217 -28.43 -16.29 2.59
CA GLU A 217 -29.66 -16.35 1.78
C GLU A 217 -30.40 -15.00 1.76
N SER A 218 -30.39 -14.28 2.88
CA SER A 218 -30.98 -12.94 2.99
C SER A 218 -30.13 -11.83 2.36
N GLY A 219 -28.86 -12.11 2.02
CA GLY A 219 -27.88 -11.11 1.59
C GLY A 219 -27.45 -10.11 2.68
N ARG A 220 -27.74 -10.38 3.97
CA ARG A 220 -27.46 -9.47 5.10
C ARG A 220 -26.38 -10.00 6.03
N LEU A 221 -25.52 -9.10 6.52
CA LEU A 221 -24.41 -9.42 7.42
C LEU A 221 -24.86 -10.02 8.75
N ALA A 222 -25.99 -9.56 9.31
CA ALA A 222 -26.54 -10.08 10.57
C ALA A 222 -26.89 -11.57 10.51
N ASP A 223 -27.18 -12.09 9.31
CA ASP A 223 -27.60 -13.48 9.10
C ASP A 223 -26.39 -14.39 8.78
N THR A 224 -25.17 -13.94 9.11
CA THR A 224 -23.92 -14.70 8.96
C THR A 224 -23.23 -14.91 10.30
N GLY A 225 -22.16 -15.72 10.31
CA GLY A 225 -21.30 -15.88 11.49
C GLY A 225 -20.27 -14.75 11.70
N PHE A 226 -20.39 -13.61 11.01
CA PHE A 226 -19.44 -12.49 11.09
C PHE A 226 -19.30 -11.96 12.53
N SER A 227 -18.09 -11.59 12.92
CA SER A 227 -17.77 -11.02 14.23
C SER A 227 -16.69 -9.94 14.11
N LEU A 228 -16.67 -8.97 15.03
CA LEU A 228 -15.58 -7.99 15.14
C LEU A 228 -14.22 -8.62 15.48
N SER A 229 -14.20 -9.86 15.98
CA SER A 229 -12.95 -10.60 16.18
C SER A 229 -12.33 -11.13 14.88
N ASP A 230 -13.07 -11.10 13.77
CA ASP A 230 -12.66 -11.71 12.52
C ASP A 230 -11.58 -10.91 11.81
N LYS A 231 -10.66 -11.58 11.13
CA LYS A 231 -9.68 -10.93 10.26
C LYS A 231 -10.39 -10.11 9.18
N ALA A 232 -11.49 -10.64 8.63
CA ALA A 232 -12.27 -9.95 7.61
C ALA A 232 -12.84 -8.59 8.08
N ALA A 233 -13.07 -8.39 9.38
CA ALA A 233 -13.53 -7.11 9.93
C ALA A 233 -12.48 -6.00 9.79
N HIS A 234 -11.19 -6.37 9.83
CA HIS A 234 -10.07 -5.43 9.96
C HIS A 234 -9.24 -5.25 8.69
N VAL A 235 -9.47 -6.09 7.67
CA VAL A 235 -8.59 -6.15 6.50
C VAL A 235 -8.99 -5.23 5.35
N CYS A 236 -10.16 -4.58 5.45
CA CYS A 236 -10.64 -3.70 4.38
C CYS A 236 -9.71 -2.47 4.23
N PRO A 237 -9.09 -2.26 3.06
CA PRO A 237 -8.15 -1.16 2.86
C PRO A 237 -8.84 0.19 2.63
N VAL A 238 -10.17 0.19 2.51
CA VAL A 238 -11.02 1.33 2.18
C VAL A 238 -12.23 1.37 3.13
N GLY A 239 -13.09 2.38 3.00
CA GLY A 239 -14.22 2.60 3.91
C GLY A 239 -15.48 1.78 3.60
N VAL A 240 -15.35 0.45 3.40
CA VAL A 240 -16.51 -0.44 3.17
C VAL A 240 -16.99 -1.08 4.46
N ILE A 241 -16.10 -1.79 5.16
CA ILE A 241 -16.41 -2.48 6.42
C ILE A 241 -16.08 -1.52 7.55
N LEU A 242 -17.10 -1.02 8.23
CA LEU A 242 -17.01 0.07 9.19
C LEU A 242 -17.60 -0.33 10.54
N GLU A 243 -16.87 -0.07 11.62
CA GLU A 243 -17.35 -0.30 12.98
C GLU A 243 -18.33 0.79 13.38
N LYS A 244 -19.53 0.41 13.80
CA LYS A 244 -20.55 1.35 14.25
C LYS A 244 -20.08 2.06 15.52
N ARG A 245 -20.40 3.35 15.62
CA ARG A 245 -20.13 4.22 16.78
C ARG A 245 -18.64 4.50 17.03
N GLN A 246 -17.77 4.19 16.07
CA GLN A 246 -16.32 4.43 16.16
C GLN A 246 -15.80 5.44 15.11
N GLY A 247 -16.68 5.95 14.25
CA GLY A 247 -16.32 6.92 13.22
C GLY A 247 -15.77 8.22 13.80
N PHE A 248 -14.77 8.80 13.13
CA PHE A 248 -14.12 10.07 13.49
C PHE A 248 -13.48 10.12 14.89
N LYS A 249 -13.17 8.97 15.49
CA LYS A 249 -12.52 8.89 16.80
C LYS A 249 -11.08 9.44 16.81
N GLU A 250 -10.38 9.36 15.67
CA GLU A 250 -8.99 9.82 15.52
C GLU A 250 -8.95 11.26 15.01
N PRO A 251 -8.31 12.19 15.75
CA PRO A 251 -8.18 13.58 15.33
C PRO A 251 -7.39 13.72 14.01
N ILE A 252 -7.76 14.73 13.22
CA ILE A 252 -6.95 15.15 12.05
C ILE A 252 -5.54 15.52 12.52
N GLY A 253 -4.52 15.08 11.79
CA GLY A 253 -3.11 15.19 12.17
C GLY A 253 -2.58 13.95 12.89
N CYS A 254 -3.44 13.11 13.46
CA CYS A 254 -3.06 11.88 14.16
C CYS A 254 -3.54 10.61 13.44
N ARG A 255 -4.13 10.73 12.24
CA ARG A 255 -4.57 9.59 11.42
C ARG A 255 -3.36 8.96 10.73
N ARG A 256 -3.45 7.67 10.38
CA ARG A 256 -2.32 6.88 9.86
C ARG A 256 -1.55 7.56 8.73
N TYR A 257 -2.25 8.12 7.75
CA TYR A 257 -1.64 8.73 6.56
C TYR A 257 -1.48 10.25 6.67
N ASP A 258 -1.89 10.86 7.78
CA ASP A 258 -1.51 12.24 8.09
C ASP A 258 -0.07 12.31 8.61
N LEU A 259 0.36 11.28 9.38
CA LEU A 259 1.67 11.23 10.02
C LEU A 259 2.81 11.00 9.02
N GLN A 260 2.63 10.01 8.12
CA GLN A 260 3.63 9.68 7.10
C GLN A 260 2.94 9.23 5.80
N PRO A 261 3.49 9.59 4.62
CA PRO A 261 3.03 9.05 3.34
C PRO A 261 3.11 7.53 3.29
N ILE A 262 2.21 6.91 2.52
CA ILE A 262 2.12 5.45 2.42
C ILE A 262 3.43 4.83 1.90
N GLY A 263 4.17 5.52 1.03
CA GLY A 263 5.45 5.06 0.50
C GLY A 263 6.55 4.91 1.55
N MET A 264 6.44 5.56 2.71
CA MET A 264 7.42 5.47 3.80
C MET A 264 7.08 4.40 4.84
N GLN A 265 5.86 3.84 4.81
CA GLN A 265 5.38 2.89 5.82
C GLN A 265 5.66 1.41 5.46
N VAL A 266 6.56 1.13 4.52
CA VAL A 266 6.80 -0.25 4.04
C VAL A 266 7.32 -1.14 5.17
N GLY A 267 6.66 -2.27 5.40
CA GLY A 267 7.05 -3.22 6.44
C GLY A 267 6.65 -2.81 7.87
N GLN A 268 6.05 -1.63 8.07
CA GLN A 268 5.51 -1.23 9.37
C GLN A 268 4.16 -1.92 9.62
N ARG A 269 3.99 -2.49 10.82
CA ARG A 269 2.68 -3.00 11.25
C ARG A 269 1.77 -1.81 11.57
N PRO A 270 0.47 -1.85 11.23
CA PRO A 270 -0.47 -0.85 11.72
C PRO A 270 -0.44 -0.85 13.26
N GLY A 271 -0.08 0.29 13.86
CA GLY A 271 -0.04 0.44 15.32
C GLY A 271 1.35 0.47 15.97
N SER A 272 2.45 0.72 15.24
CA SER A 272 3.65 1.25 15.91
C SER A 272 3.33 2.65 16.41
N GLU A 273 3.05 2.74 17.70
CA GLU A 273 2.75 3.96 18.46
C GLU A 273 3.94 4.92 18.41
N GLU A 274 4.10 5.65 17.31
CA GLU A 274 4.67 6.99 17.36
C GLU A 274 3.47 7.92 17.52
N GLY A 275 3.25 8.35 18.76
CA GLY A 275 2.08 9.12 19.14
C GLY A 275 1.91 10.42 18.35
N CYS A 276 0.67 10.90 18.35
CA CYS A 276 0.46 12.27 18.81
C CYS A 276 0.72 12.29 20.33
#